data_AF-A0ABD3C3K6-F1
#
_entry.id   AF-A0ABD3C3K6-F1
#
_cell.length_a   1.000
_cell.length_b   1.000
_cell.length_c   1.000
_cell.angle_alpha   90.00
_cell.angle_beta   90.00
_cell.angle_gamma   90.00
#
_symmetry.space_group_name_H-M   'P 1'
#
loop_
_entity.id
_entity.type
_entity.pdbx_description
1 polymer ?
#
loop_
_entity_poly.entity_id
_entity_poly.type
_entity_poly.pdbx_seq_one_letter_code
_entity_poly.pdbx_strand_id
1 'polypeptide(L)'
;MYPSEKPTEISSNKMFGGYNKRFKHYSTTLGCSMSFYIYFPPPSPSHKFPVLYWLSGLSCTDENFIAKSGAQRVASSEGIVFIAPVTSPRRTEC
;
A
#
# COMPACT_ATOMS: atom_id res chain seq x y z
N MET A 1 -5.91 25.60 -3.03
CA MET A 1 -6.18 24.27 -3.59
C MET A 1 -4.83 23.65 -3.92
N TYR A 2 -4.32 22.76 -3.09
CA TYR A 2 -3.01 22.14 -3.32
C TYR A 2 -3.11 21.15 -4.48
N PRO A 3 -2.20 21.17 -5.47
CA PRO A 3 -2.20 20.16 -6.52
C PRO A 3 -2.02 18.79 -5.88
N SER A 4 -2.93 17.87 -6.17
CA SER A 4 -2.80 16.46 -5.79
C SER A 4 -1.66 15.87 -6.61
N GLU A 5 -0.43 15.98 -6.11
CA GLU A 5 0.73 15.33 -6.71
C GLU A 5 0.52 13.81 -6.71
N LYS A 6 0.89 13.18 -7.83
CA LYS A 6 0.82 11.73 -7.96
C LYS A 6 1.78 11.08 -6.95
N PRO A 7 1.41 9.97 -6.30
CA PRO A 7 2.32 9.24 -5.43
C PRO A 7 3.56 8.76 -6.19
N THR A 8 4.73 8.88 -5.56
CA THR A 8 6.01 8.41 -6.10
C THR A 8 6.25 6.97 -5.65
N GLU A 9 6.56 6.07 -6.59
CA GLU A 9 6.91 4.68 -6.28
C GLU A 9 8.32 4.62 -5.63
N ILE A 10 8.43 3.99 -4.46
CA ILE A 10 9.68 3.82 -3.71
C ILE A 10 10.29 2.44 -3.99
N SER A 11 9.46 1.40 -4.09
CA SER A 11 9.93 0.02 -4.31
C SER A 11 8.84 -0.84 -4.93
N SER A 12 9.24 -1.87 -5.67
CA SER A 12 8.36 -2.87 -6.27
C SER A 12 8.97 -4.27 -6.20
N ASN A 13 8.24 -5.22 -5.64
CA ASN A 13 8.66 -6.61 -5.47
C ASN A 13 7.60 -7.56 -6.05
N LYS A 14 8.00 -8.43 -6.97
CA LYS A 14 7.10 -9.42 -7.57
C LYS A 14 6.76 -10.52 -6.57
N MET A 15 5.48 -10.87 -6.42
CA MET A 15 5.02 -11.91 -5.48
C MET A 15 3.70 -12.54 -5.95
N PHE A 16 3.66 -13.89 -6.02
CA PHE A 16 2.48 -14.66 -6.43
C PHE A 16 1.82 -14.15 -7.72
N GLY A 17 2.61 -13.87 -8.77
CA GLY A 17 2.12 -13.34 -10.05
C GLY A 17 1.71 -11.85 -10.03
N GLY A 18 1.62 -11.24 -8.85
CA GLY A 18 1.38 -9.82 -8.64
C GLY A 18 2.61 -9.05 -8.16
N TYR A 19 2.40 -7.86 -7.60
CA TYR A 19 3.45 -6.96 -7.10
C TYR A 19 3.08 -6.32 -5.76
N ASN A 20 3.99 -6.41 -4.78
CA ASN A 20 4.01 -5.55 -3.61
C ASN A 20 4.73 -4.26 -3.97
N LYS A 21 4.04 -3.13 -3.96
CA LYS A 21 4.59 -1.80 -4.25
C LYS A 21 4.49 -0.89 -3.05
N ARG A 22 5.49 -0.05 -2.84
CA ARG A 22 5.50 1.00 -1.81
C ARG A 22 5.49 2.35 -2.50
N PHE A 23 4.68 3.26 -2.00
CA PHE A 23 4.59 4.63 -2.51
C PHE A 23 4.78 5.65 -1.40
N LYS A 24 5.24 6.84 -1.78
CA LYS A 24 5.29 8.05 -0.96
C LYS A 24 4.39 9.12 -1.56
N HIS A 25 3.66 9.84 -0.72
CA HIS A 25 2.88 11.00 -1.15
C HIS A 25 2.85 12.06 -0.04
N TYR A 26 2.61 13.32 -0.40
CA TYR A 26 2.29 14.35 0.58
C TYR A 26 0.81 14.24 0.98
N SER A 27 0.53 14.16 2.28
CA SER A 27 -0.82 14.17 2.83
C SER A 27 -1.20 15.58 3.26
N THR A 28 -2.12 16.21 2.53
CA THR A 28 -2.62 17.54 2.89
C THR A 28 -3.40 17.54 4.20
N THR A 29 -4.05 16.43 4.56
CA THR A 29 -4.78 16.28 5.83
C THR A 29 -3.84 16.20 7.03
N LEU A 30 -2.66 15.57 6.86
CA LEU A 30 -1.68 15.41 7.95
C LEU A 30 -0.55 16.46 7.90
N GLY A 31 -0.44 17.21 6.81
CA GLY A 31 0.58 18.23 6.61
C GLY A 31 2.00 17.68 6.41
N CYS A 32 2.15 16.41 6.04
CA CYS A 32 3.46 15.75 5.95
C CYS A 32 3.52 14.70 4.85
N SER A 33 4.73 14.24 4.54
CA SER A 33 4.93 13.08 3.67
C SER A 33 4.51 11.79 4.38
N MET A 34 3.85 10.89 3.65
CA MET A 34 3.33 9.62 4.13
C MET A 34 3.69 8.50 3.14
N SER A 35 3.87 7.29 3.67
CA SER A 35 4.09 6.08 2.86
C SER A 35 2.94 5.09 3.03
N PHE A 36 2.71 4.28 1.99
CA PHE A 36 1.80 3.15 2.05
C PHE A 36 2.27 2.04 1.12
N TYR A 37 1.85 0.80 1.42
CA TYR A 37 2.01 -0.34 0.53
C TYR A 37 0.71 -0.67 -0.18
N ILE A 38 0.83 -1.15 -1.42
CA ILE A 38 -0.25 -1.75 -2.21
C ILE A 38 0.22 -3.10 -2.73
N TYR A 39 -0.61 -4.13 -2.59
CA TYR A 39 -0.49 -5.34 -3.39
C TYR A 39 -1.38 -5.28 -4.61
N PHE A 40 -0.78 -5.40 -5.79
CA PHE A 40 -1.48 -5.56 -7.06
C PHE A 40 -1.52 -7.04 -7.43
N PRO A 41 -2.71 -7.66 -7.54
CA PRO A 41 -2.84 -9.03 -8.02
C PRO A 41 -2.45 -9.13 -9.52
N PRO A 42 -2.29 -10.35 -10.06
CA PRO A 42 -2.12 -10.54 -11.49
C PRO A 42 -3.22 -9.84 -12.30
N PRO A 43 -2.93 -9.37 -13.53
CA PRO A 43 -3.93 -8.77 -14.40
C PRO A 43 -5.12 -9.71 -14.58
N SER A 44 -6.34 -9.20 -14.39
CA SER A 44 -7.56 -9.92 -14.70
C SER A 44 -8.24 -9.30 -15.94
N PRO A 45 -9.06 -10.06 -16.68
CA PRO A 45 -9.86 -9.50 -17.77
C PRO A 45 -10.82 -8.39 -17.31
N SER A 46 -11.22 -8.40 -16.03
CA SER A 46 -11.92 -7.28 -15.39
C SER A 46 -10.92 -6.17 -15.06
N HIS A 47 -11.20 -4.95 -15.54
CA HIS A 47 -10.39 -3.76 -15.26
C HIS A 47 -10.59 -3.18 -13.84
N LYS A 48 -11.48 -3.76 -13.03
CA LYS A 48 -11.76 -3.29 -11.67
C LYS A 48 -11.48 -4.39 -10.67
N PHE A 49 -10.69 -4.05 -9.66
CA PHE A 49 -10.40 -4.92 -8.52
C PHE A 49 -11.11 -4.37 -7.27
N PRO A 50 -11.69 -5.24 -6.43
CA PRO A 50 -12.05 -4.84 -5.07
C PRO A 50 -10.80 -4.43 -4.29
N VAL A 51 -10.94 -3.42 -3.44
CA VAL A 51 -9.83 -2.85 -2.63
C VAL A 51 -10.12 -3.06 -1.16
N LEU A 52 -9.19 -3.72 -0.46
CA LEU A 52 -9.19 -3.90 0.99
C LEU A 52 -8.19 -2.93 1.65
N TYR A 53 -8.64 -2.12 2.60
CA TYR A 53 -7.73 -1.32 3.43
C TYR A 53 -7.40 -2.07 4.71
N TRP A 54 -6.11 -2.33 4.93
CA TRP A 54 -5.61 -2.97 6.14
C TRP A 54 -5.01 -1.94 7.08
N LEU A 55 -5.63 -1.75 8.25
CA LEU A 55 -5.14 -0.84 9.29
C LEU A 55 -4.38 -1.63 10.34
N SER A 56 -3.06 -1.46 10.36
CA SER A 56 -2.19 -2.16 11.31
C SER A 56 -2.31 -1.60 12.73
N GLY A 57 -2.04 -2.44 13.73
CA GLY A 57 -2.07 -2.07 15.14
C GLY A 57 -0.85 -1.26 15.63
N LEU A 58 -0.84 -0.94 16.92
CA LEU A 58 0.24 -0.24 17.62
C LEU A 58 1.60 -0.90 17.36
N SER A 59 2.65 -0.08 17.17
CA SER A 59 4.05 -0.47 16.87
C SER A 59 4.31 -1.12 15.50
N CYS A 60 3.30 -1.34 14.65
CA CYS A 60 3.52 -1.82 13.30
C CYS A 60 3.99 -0.71 12.35
N THR A 61 5.01 -1.03 11.55
CA THR A 61 5.28 -0.33 10.29
C THR A 61 4.38 -0.88 9.18
N ASP A 62 4.33 -0.18 8.06
CA ASP A 62 3.66 -0.60 6.83
C ASP A 62 4.25 -1.92 6.26
N GLU A 63 5.50 -2.23 6.58
CA GLU A 63 6.17 -3.49 6.18
C GLU A 63 5.67 -4.73 6.94
N ASN A 64 5.17 -4.58 8.18
CA ASN A 64 4.82 -5.74 9.02
C ASN A 64 3.74 -6.62 8.37
N PHE A 65 2.68 -6.00 7.84
CA PHE A 65 1.59 -6.74 7.21
C PHE A 65 2.04 -7.39 5.90
N ILE A 66 2.77 -6.65 5.07
CA ILE A 66 3.23 -7.11 3.76
C ILE A 66 4.18 -8.30 3.89
N ALA A 67 5.13 -8.23 4.82
CA ALA A 67 6.15 -9.28 4.96
C ALA A 67 5.64 -10.52 5.70
N LYS A 68 4.71 -10.38 6.66
CA LYS A 68 4.41 -11.45 7.64
C LYS A 68 3.01 -12.08 7.53
N SER A 69 2.05 -11.43 6.88
CA SER A 69 0.66 -11.94 6.83
C SER A 69 0.48 -13.14 5.90
N GLY A 70 1.28 -13.22 4.84
CA GLY A 70 1.08 -14.18 3.74
C GLY A 70 -0.20 -13.91 2.91
N ALA A 71 -0.83 -12.73 3.07
CA ALA A 71 -2.10 -12.40 2.44
C ALA A 71 -2.04 -12.36 0.91
N GLN A 72 -0.86 -12.11 0.32
CA GLN A 72 -0.67 -11.97 -1.13
C GLN A 72 -1.08 -13.22 -1.91
N ARG A 73 -0.89 -14.42 -1.33
CA ARG A 73 -1.27 -15.67 -2.00
C ARG A 73 -2.77 -15.73 -2.25
N VAL A 74 -3.58 -15.39 -1.24
CA VAL A 74 -5.05 -15.38 -1.34
C VAL A 74 -5.50 -14.16 -2.14
N ALA A 75 -4.91 -12.99 -1.92
CA ALA A 75 -5.23 -11.81 -2.70
C ALA A 75 -4.99 -12.02 -4.21
N SER A 76 -3.96 -12.79 -4.58
CA SER A 76 -3.74 -13.19 -5.97
C SER A 76 -4.83 -14.11 -6.52
N SER A 77 -5.29 -15.09 -5.75
CA SER A 77 -6.31 -16.04 -6.23
C SER A 77 -7.68 -15.38 -6.36
N GLU A 78 -8.02 -14.51 -5.42
CA GLU A 78 -9.31 -13.83 -5.37
C GLU A 78 -9.34 -12.53 -6.19
N GLY A 79 -8.21 -12.10 -6.75
CA GLY A 79 -8.11 -10.83 -7.49
C GLY A 79 -8.40 -9.62 -6.60
N ILE A 80 -7.91 -9.63 -5.37
CA ILE A 80 -8.10 -8.53 -4.40
C ILE A 80 -6.85 -7.66 -4.38
N VAL A 81 -7.05 -6.34 -4.49
CA VAL A 81 -6.02 -5.34 -4.15
C VAL A 81 -6.14 -5.06 -2.67
N PHE A 82 -5.01 -4.95 -1.95
CA PHE A 82 -5.04 -4.42 -0.60
C PHE A 82 -4.03 -3.30 -0.40
N ILE A 83 -4.36 -2.37 0.49
CA ILE A 83 -3.58 -1.17 0.81
C ILE A 83 -3.28 -1.17 2.31
N ALA A 84 -2.01 -1.02 2.68
CA ALA A 84 -1.55 -0.95 4.06
C ALA A 84 -0.81 0.39 4.29
N PRO A 85 -1.47 1.42 4.84
CA PRO A 85 -0.82 2.68 5.18
C PRO A 85 0.05 2.57 6.45
N VAL A 86 1.01 3.49 6.60
CA VAL A 86 1.69 3.68 7.90
C VAL A 86 0.69 4.11 8.98
N THR A 87 0.97 3.70 10.22
CA THR A 87 0.06 3.85 11.37
C THR A 87 0.06 5.24 11.99
N SER A 88 1.03 6.10 11.65
CA SER A 88 1.10 7.50 12.08
C SER A 88 2.02 8.31 11.16
N PRO A 89 1.89 9.66 11.16
CA PRO A 89 2.94 10.54 10.66
C PRO A 89 4.31 10.16 11.23
N ARG A 90 5.34 10.18 10.39
CA ARG A 90 6.73 9.96 10.81
C ARG A 90 7.40 11.31 10.97
N ARG A 91 7.84 11.64 12.19
CA ARG A 91 8.40 12.96 12.55
C ARG A 91 9.58 13.43 11.68
N THR A 92 10.30 12.51 11.04
CA THR A 92 11.41 12.81 10.14
C THR A 92 10.98 13.28 8.75
N GLU A 93 9.68 13.29 8.46
CA GLU A 93 9.12 13.58 7.13
C GLU A 93 8.06 14.68 7.15
N CYS A 94 8.02 15.46 8.24
CA CYS A 94 7.19 16.66 8.43
C CYS A 94 8.05 17.91 8.36
#